data_AF-A0A353H7Q8-F1
#
_entry.id   AF-A0A353H7Q8-F1
#
_cell.length_a   1.000
_cell.length_b   1.000
_cell.length_c   1.000
_cell.angle_alpha   90.00
_cell.angle_beta   90.00
_cell.angle_gamma   90.00
#
_symmetry.space_group_name_H-M   'P 1'
#
loop_
_entity.id
_entity.type
_entity.pdbx_description
1 polymer ?
#
loop_
_entity_poly.entity_id
_entity_poly.type
_entity_poly.pdbx_seq_one_letter_code
_entity_poly.pdbx_strand_id
1 'polypeptide(L)' 'MIIKEDPSDDQFIRCAEASLSKIIVSGDHHLLALKEYGEIKMFTLSQLLKFLERQPDTKDDDII' A
#
# COMPACT_ATOMS: atom_id res chain seq x y z
N MET A 1 3.05 -3.80 18.45
CA MET A 1 3.29 -4.89 17.49
C MET A 1 2.04 -5.03 16.67
N ILE A 2 2.14 -4.71 15.39
CA ILE A 2 1.03 -4.65 14.44
C ILE A 2 0.87 -6.02 13.78
N ILE A 3 1.97 -6.56 13.25
CA ILE A 3 2.03 -7.92 12.71
C ILE A 3 2.51 -8.85 13.81
N LYS A 4 1.67 -9.80 14.22
CA LYS A 4 1.97 -10.66 15.38
C LYS A 4 2.87 -11.84 15.00
N GLU A 5 2.77 -12.27 13.76
CA GLU A 5 3.46 -13.41 13.18
C GLU A 5 4.93 -13.07 12.89
N ASP A 6 5.19 -11.82 12.49
CA ASP A 6 6.52 -11.25 12.30
C ASP A 6 6.57 -9.77 12.76
N PRO A 7 6.97 -9.48 14.02
CA PRO A 7 7.08 -8.11 14.52
C PRO A 7 8.07 -7.24 13.76
N SER A 8 9.02 -7.82 13.02
CA SER A 8 9.99 -7.04 12.27
C SER A 8 9.35 -6.33 11.09
N ASP A 9 8.25 -6.87 10.56
CA ASP A 9 7.49 -6.28 9.46
C ASP A 9 6.73 -4.99 9.84
N ASP A 10 6.55 -4.70 11.15
CA ASP A 10 6.00 -3.41 11.63
C ASP A 10 6.77 -2.21 11.05
N GLN A 11 8.06 -2.37 10.74
CA GLN A 11 8.89 -1.29 10.21
C GLN A 11 8.37 -0.76 8.87
N PHE A 12 7.78 -1.62 8.03
CA PHE A 12 7.24 -1.21 6.72
C PHE A 12 5.99 -0.35 6.88
N ILE A 13 5.16 -0.68 7.88
CA ILE A 13 3.96 0.09 8.22
C ILE A 13 4.38 1.45 8.79
N ARG A 14 5.32 1.47 9.74
CA ARG A 14 5.84 2.72 10.31
C ARG A 14 6.50 3.61 9.26
N CYS A 15 7.22 3.01 8.30
CA CYS A 15 7.79 3.74 7.18
C CYS A 15 6.70 4.40 6.34
N ALA A 16 5.65 3.65 5.99
CA ALA A 16 4.51 4.17 5.23
C ALA A 16 3.74 5.26 5.99
N GLU A 17 3.57 5.13 7.31
CA GLU A 17 3.01 6.20 8.14
C GLU A 17 3.88 7.46 8.10
N ALA A 18 5.21 7.30 8.27
CA ALA A 18 6.15 8.42 8.26
C ALA A 18 6.24 9.13 6.91
N SER A 19 6.04 8.40 5.81
CA SER A 19 6.03 8.95 4.44
C SER A 19 4.64 9.35 3.95
N LEU A 20 3.59 9.17 4.75
CA LEU A 20 2.18 9.37 4.36
C LEU A 20 1.77 8.56 3.12
N SER A 21 2.40 7.39 2.93
CA SER A 21 2.11 6.50 1.81
C SER A 21 0.81 5.75 2.04
N LYS A 22 -0.10 5.78 1.05
CA LYS A 22 -1.40 5.09 1.12
C LYS A 22 -1.36 3.64 0.65
N ILE A 23 -0.23 3.20 0.09
CA ILE A 23 -0.09 1.88 -0.52
C ILE A 23 1.27 1.30 -0.14
N ILE A 24 1.27 0.07 0.37
CA ILE A 24 2.45 -0.80 0.47
C ILE A 24 2.31 -1.87 -0.60
N VAL A 25 3.34 -2.03 -1.44
CA VAL A 25 3.43 -3.13 -2.40
C VAL A 25 4.39 -4.17 -1.86
N SER A 26 3.92 -5.40 -1.68
CA SER A 26 4.75 -6.49 -1.16
C SER A 26 4.34 -7.85 -1.74
N GLY A 27 5.28 -8.79 -1.77
CA GLY A 27 5.02 -10.21 -1.96
C GLY A 27 4.96 -11.00 -0.64
N ASP A 28 5.23 -10.33 0.49
CA ASP A 28 5.24 -10.94 1.81
C ASP A 28 3.82 -11.26 2.31
N HIS A 29 3.61 -12.51 2.71
CA HIS A 29 2.30 -12.99 3.13
C HIS A 29 1.82 -12.43 4.48
N HIS A 30 2.70 -12.09 5.42
CA HIS A 30 2.33 -11.48 6.69
C HIS A 30 1.82 -10.06 6.47
N LEU A 31 2.51 -9.27 5.64
CA LEU A 31 2.06 -7.93 5.24
C LEU A 31 0.74 -7.99 4.46
N LEU A 32 0.63 -8.92 3.51
CA LEU A 32 -0.58 -9.06 2.69
C LEU A 32 -1.79 -9.56 3.50
N ALA A 33 -1.56 -10.34 4.56
CA ALA A 33 -2.63 -10.82 5.44
C ALA A 33 -3.37 -9.69 6.18
N LEU A 34 -2.70 -8.56 6.45
CA LEU A 34 -3.32 -7.38 7.04
C LEU A 34 -4.39 -6.77 6.13
N LYS A 35 -4.18 -6.83 4.80
CA LYS A 35 -4.97 -6.17 3.74
C LYS A 35 -4.95 -4.64 3.80
N GLU A 36 -5.17 -4.06 4.96
CA GLU A 36 -5.10 -2.63 5.23
C GLU A 36 -4.71 -2.35 6.69
N TYR A 37 -4.09 -1.19 6.90
CA TYR A 37 -3.80 -0.64 8.22
C TYR A 37 -4.03 0.87 8.19
N GLY A 38 -5.09 1.34 8.87
CA GLY A 38 -5.53 2.72 8.74
C GLY A 38 -5.91 3.05 7.29
N GLU A 39 -5.26 4.05 6.70
CA GLU A 39 -5.45 4.41 5.27
C GLU A 39 -4.47 3.68 4.33
N ILE A 40 -3.55 2.88 4.88
CA ILE A 40 -2.51 2.19 4.13
C ILE A 40 -3.09 0.87 3.61
N LYS A 41 -3.07 0.67 2.30
CA LYS A 41 -3.55 -0.56 1.65
C LYS A 41 -2.38 -1.43 1.22
N MET A 42 -2.55 -2.74 1.36
CA MET A 42 -1.50 -3.73 1.09
C MET A 42 -1.84 -4.42 -0.22
N PHE A 43 -0.94 -4.30 -1.19
CA PHE A 43 -1.13 -4.83 -2.53
C PHE A 43 0.01 -5.76 -2.91
N THR A 44 -0.31 -6.82 -3.64
CA THR A 44 0.67 -7.42 -4.54
C THR A 44 0.89 -6.49 -5.74
N LEU A 45 2.04 -6.61 -6.40
CA LEU A 45 2.33 -5.84 -7.62
C LEU A 45 1.21 -6.03 -8.67
N SER A 46 0.76 -7.26 -8.89
CA SER A 46 -0.29 -7.57 -9.85
C SER A 46 -1.65 -6.95 -9.47
N GLN A 47 -1.98 -6.85 -8.18
CA GLN A 47 -3.20 -6.18 -7.75
C GLN A 47 -3.08 -4.65 -7.92
N LEU A 48 -1.90 -4.07 -7.68
CA LEU A 48 -1.68 -2.64 -7.89
C LEU A 48 -1.83 -2.27 -9.37
N LEU A 49 -1.21 -3.04 -10.28
CA LEU A 49 -1.32 -2.77 -11.72
C LEU A 49 -2.79 -2.76 -12.18
N LYS A 50 -3.57 -3.77 -11.77
CA LYS A 50 -5.02 -3.83 -12.05
C LYS A 50 -5.82 -2.69 -11.41
N PHE A 51 -5.36 -2.17 -10.28
CA PHE A 51 -5.99 -1.03 -9.62
C PHE A 51 -5.73 0.26 -10.40
N LEU A 52 -4.51 0.45 -10.91
CA LEU A 52 -4.14 1.61 -11.72
C LEU A 52 -4.80 1.60 -13.10
N GLU A 53 -4.89 0.44 -13.76
CA GLU A 53 -5.60 0.29 -15.04
C GLU A 53 -7.09 0.68 -14.97
N ARG A 54 -7.69 0.64 -13.76
CA ARG A 54 -9.09 1.05 -13.54
C ARG A 54 -9.27 2.54 -13.29
N GLN A 55 -8.19 3.26 -12.98
CA GLN A 55 -8.23 4.70 -12.87
C GLN A 55 -7.95 5.25 -14.28
N PRO A 56 -8.91 5.93 -14.95
CA PRO A 56 -8.58 6.67 -16.15
C PRO A 56 -7.48 7.68 -15.81
N ASP A 57 -6.52 7.88 -16.71
CA ASP A 57 -5.52 8.93 -16.58
C ASP A 57 -6.26 10.26 -16.32
N THR A 58 -6.20 10.76 -15.08
CA THR A 58 -6.45 12.17 -14.83
C THR A 58 -5.29 12.89 -15.49
N LYS A 59 -5.44 13.24 -16.76
CA LYS A 59 -4.59 14.27 -17.35
C LYS A 59 -4.76 15.50 -16.48
N ASP A 60 -3.65 16.16 -16.17
CA ASP A 60 -3.62 17.53 -15.67
C ASP A 60 -4.20 18.48 -16.75
N ASP A 61 -5.48 18.32 -17.08
CA ASP A 61 -6.29 19.26 -17.84
C ASP A 61 -6.95 20.16 -16.80
N ASP A 62 -6.19 21.07 -16.17
CA ASP A 62 -6.69 22.30 -15.50
C ASP A 62 -5.52 23.16 -14.95
N ILE A 63 -4.49 23.40 -15.77
CA ILE A 63 -3.72 24.64 -15.67
C ILE A 63 -4.08 25.47 -16.91
N ILE A 64 -5.23 26.15 -16.80
CA ILE A 64 -5.58 27.31 -17.63
C ILE A 64 -4.95 28.55 -16.99
#